data_AF-A0AAW5EGM5-F1
#
_entry.id   AF-A0AAW5EGM5-F1
#
_cell.length_a   1.000
_cell.length_b   1.000
_cell.length_c   1.000
_cell.angle_alpha   90.00
_cell.angle_beta   90.00
_cell.angle_gamma   90.00
#
_symmetry.space_group_name_H-M   'P 1'
#
loop_
_entity.id
_entity.type
_entity.pdbx_description
1 polymer ?
#
loop_
_entity_poly.entity_id
_entity_poly.type
_entity_poly.pdbx_seq_one_letter_code
_entity_poly.pdbx_strand_id
1 'polypeptide(L)'
;LGYAEADPTFDIEGQDAAHKLLILASIAYGLRAKPEDILIEGISKISAEDMYFAKEFDFTIKLLGIAKAQNSIVELRVHPTMISKDKMIAKVDGVM
;
A
#
# COMPACT_ATOMS: atom_id res chain seq x y z
N LEU A 1 -4.70 -22.89 -0.66
CA LEU A 1 -3.63 -22.22 0.10
C LEU A 1 -4.16 -21.42 1.28
N GLY A 2 -5.39 -20.88 1.24
CA GLY A 2 -6.02 -20.28 2.42
C GLY A 2 -5.47 -18.91 2.82
N TYR A 3 -4.82 -18.20 1.88
CA TYR A 3 -4.24 -16.87 2.13
C TYR A 3 -5.23 -15.71 2.07
N ALA A 4 -6.41 -15.94 1.50
CA ALA A 4 -7.47 -14.95 1.39
C ALA A 4 -8.79 -15.56 1.87
N GLU A 5 -9.65 -14.73 2.43
CA GLU A 5 -10.99 -15.12 2.88
C GLU A 5 -11.96 -15.28 1.69
N ALA A 6 -13.18 -15.76 1.97
CA ALA A 6 -14.21 -15.92 0.94
C ALA A 6 -14.61 -14.57 0.32
N ASP A 7 -14.63 -13.51 1.13
CA ASP A 7 -14.75 -12.13 0.68
C ASP A 7 -13.45 -11.38 1.01
N PRO A 8 -12.53 -11.25 0.04
CA PRO A 8 -11.23 -10.60 0.27
C PRO A 8 -11.29 -9.07 0.05
N THR A 9 -12.49 -8.47 -0.08
CA THR A 9 -12.67 -7.06 -0.44
C THR A 9 -11.84 -6.13 0.45
N PHE A 10 -11.77 -6.41 1.74
CA PHE A 10 -11.07 -5.57 2.70
C PHE A 10 -9.55 -5.49 2.46
N ASP A 11 -8.97 -6.59 1.97
CA ASP A 11 -7.55 -6.67 1.62
C ASP A 11 -7.28 -6.09 0.22
N ILE A 12 -8.05 -6.52 -0.78
CA ILE A 12 -7.79 -6.14 -2.19
C ILE A 12 -8.13 -4.68 -2.49
N GLU A 13 -9.04 -4.07 -1.74
CA GLU A 13 -9.37 -2.65 -1.83
C GLU A 13 -8.54 -1.78 -0.87
N GLY A 14 -7.57 -2.36 -0.15
CA GLY A 14 -6.59 -1.64 0.67
C GLY A 14 -7.11 -1.07 1.98
N GLN A 15 -8.32 -1.45 2.42
CA GLN A 15 -8.95 -0.94 3.64
C GLN A 15 -8.20 -1.39 4.91
N ASP A 16 -7.75 -2.65 4.96
CA ASP A 16 -6.92 -3.14 6.07
C ASP A 16 -5.62 -2.33 6.21
N ALA A 17 -4.92 -2.12 5.09
CA ALA A 17 -3.71 -1.32 5.05
C ALA A 17 -3.95 0.14 5.47
N ALA A 18 -5.11 0.72 5.12
CA ALA A 18 -5.46 2.09 5.50
C ALA A 18 -5.70 2.23 7.01
N HIS A 19 -6.40 1.28 7.63
CA HIS A 19 -6.58 1.27 9.08
C HIS A 19 -5.25 1.11 9.82
N LYS A 20 -4.37 0.22 9.35
CA LYS A 20 -3.02 0.06 9.89
C LYS A 20 -2.21 1.35 9.74
N LEU A 21 -2.29 2.00 8.57
CA LEU A 21 -1.61 3.27 8.31
C LEU A 21 -2.08 4.38 9.26
N LEU A 22 -3.37 4.45 9.55
CA LEU A 22 -3.92 5.45 10.46
C LEU A 22 -3.33 5.33 11.88
N ILE A 23 -3.25 4.09 12.39
CA ILE A 23 -2.62 3.81 13.69
C ILE A 23 -1.15 4.21 13.66
N LEU A 24 -0.40 3.76 12.66
CA LEU A 24 1.02 4.08 12.52
C LEU A 24 1.28 5.59 12.43
N ALA A 25 0.46 6.32 11.67
CA ALA A 25 0.59 7.75 11.50
C ALA A 25 0.24 8.52 12.79
N SER A 26 -0.76 8.07 13.54
CA SER A 26 -1.09 8.63 14.85
C SER A 26 0.08 8.53 15.83
N ILE A 27 0.81 7.41 15.81
CA ILE A 27 1.98 7.17 16.65
C ILE A 27 3.17 7.99 16.16
N ALA A 28 3.44 7.99 14.85
CA ALA A 28 4.61 8.63 14.26
C ALA A 28 4.55 10.16 14.29
N TYR A 29 3.34 10.74 14.11
CA TYR A 29 3.18 12.19 13.93
C TYR A 29 2.17 12.83 14.90
N GLY A 30 1.59 12.07 15.84
CA GLY A 30 0.62 12.61 16.81
C GLY A 30 -0.70 13.07 16.19
N LEU A 31 -1.02 12.59 14.98
CA LEU A 31 -2.18 13.06 14.21
C LEU A 31 -3.47 12.34 14.61
N ARG A 32 -4.59 13.06 14.45
CA ARG A 32 -5.96 12.51 14.55
C ARG A 32 -6.64 12.64 13.19
N ALA A 33 -6.35 11.71 12.29
CA ALA A 33 -7.05 11.59 11.02
C ALA A 33 -8.16 10.53 11.13
N LYS A 34 -8.98 10.47 10.11
CA LYS A 34 -10.02 9.46 9.90
C LYS A 34 -9.75 8.69 8.60
N PRO A 35 -10.39 7.53 8.39
CA PRO A 35 -10.25 6.79 7.14
C PRO A 35 -10.58 7.62 5.89
N GLU A 36 -11.56 8.52 5.99
CA GLU A 36 -11.95 9.45 4.92
C GLU A 36 -10.86 10.47 4.52
N ASP A 37 -9.83 10.66 5.35
CA ASP A 37 -8.68 11.54 5.06
C ASP A 37 -7.56 10.82 4.28
N ILE A 38 -7.67 9.51 4.06
CA ILE A 38 -6.66 8.69 3.39
C ILE A 38 -7.05 8.49 1.93
N LEU A 39 -6.12 8.73 1.00
CA LEU A 39 -6.27 8.27 -0.37
C LEU A 39 -6.11 6.75 -0.41
N ILE A 40 -7.16 6.01 -0.80
CA ILE A 40 -7.12 4.54 -0.84
C ILE A 40 -7.40 4.05 -2.27
N GLU A 41 -6.46 3.29 -2.80
CA GLU A 41 -6.59 2.54 -4.05
C GLU A 41 -6.14 1.09 -3.81
N GLY A 42 -6.99 0.15 -4.19
CA GLY A 42 -6.71 -1.28 -4.10
C GLY A 42 -5.81 -1.82 -5.21
N ILE A 43 -5.64 -3.14 -5.20
CA ILE A 43 -4.93 -3.90 -6.24
C ILE A 43 -5.89 -4.59 -7.24
N SER A 44 -7.21 -4.44 -7.09
CA SER A 44 -8.22 -5.13 -7.90
C SER A 44 -8.17 -4.81 -9.40
N LYS A 45 -7.54 -3.69 -9.77
CA LYS A 45 -7.34 -3.26 -11.17
C LYS A 45 -5.96 -3.56 -11.75
N ILE A 46 -5.05 -4.13 -10.97
CA ILE A 46 -3.71 -4.47 -11.45
C ILE A 46 -3.78 -5.68 -12.36
N SER A 47 -3.30 -5.52 -13.58
CA SER A 47 -3.30 -6.54 -14.62
C SER A 47 -1.98 -7.34 -14.66
N ALA A 48 -1.98 -8.45 -15.39
CA ALA A 48 -0.76 -9.21 -15.64
C ALA A 48 0.23 -8.41 -16.51
N GLU A 49 -0.29 -7.58 -17.41
CA GLU A 49 0.46 -6.69 -18.28
C GLU A 49 1.21 -5.63 -17.46
N ASP A 50 0.56 -5.05 -16.44
CA ASP A 50 1.20 -4.09 -15.52
C ASP A 50 2.40 -4.74 -14.81
N MET A 51 2.22 -5.97 -14.32
CA MET A 51 3.28 -6.74 -13.67
C MET A 51 4.43 -7.09 -14.63
N TYR A 52 4.10 -7.44 -15.87
CA TYR A 52 5.08 -7.73 -16.91
C TYR A 52 5.93 -6.50 -17.23
N PHE A 53 5.29 -5.36 -17.53
CA PHE A 53 6.03 -4.14 -17.86
C PHE A 53 6.81 -3.59 -16.67
N ALA A 54 6.27 -3.64 -15.45
CA ALA A 54 7.03 -3.27 -14.26
C ALA A 54 8.32 -4.08 -14.15
N LYS A 55 8.26 -5.40 -14.41
CA LYS A 55 9.43 -6.27 -14.38
C LYS A 55 10.46 -5.89 -15.44
N GLU A 56 10.03 -5.57 -16.67
CA GLU A 56 10.90 -5.14 -17.78
C GLU A 56 11.63 -3.82 -17.48
N PHE A 57 11.02 -2.92 -16.69
CA PHE A 57 11.66 -1.68 -16.24
C PHE A 57 12.53 -1.84 -14.98
N ASP A 58 12.69 -3.06 -14.47
CA ASP A 58 13.35 -3.40 -13.21
C ASP A 58 12.66 -2.87 -11.93
N PHE A 59 11.33 -2.88 -11.97
CA PHE A 59 10.43 -2.59 -10.86
C PHE A 59 9.60 -3.82 -10.48
N THR A 60 8.93 -3.73 -9.34
CA THR A 60 7.79 -4.55 -8.94
C THR A 60 6.67 -3.64 -8.48
N ILE A 61 5.42 -4.10 -8.54
CA ILE A 61 4.28 -3.39 -7.95
C ILE A 61 4.01 -3.97 -6.56
N LYS A 62 3.82 -3.11 -5.56
CA LYS A 62 3.41 -3.48 -4.20
C LYS A 62 2.33 -2.52 -3.71
N LEU A 63 1.37 -3.00 -2.93
CA LEU A 63 0.43 -2.15 -2.21
C LEU A 63 1.14 -1.55 -1.00
N LEU A 64 1.33 -0.24 -0.97
CA LEU A 64 2.02 0.44 0.13
C LEU A 64 1.09 1.38 0.89
N GLY A 65 1.12 1.31 2.22
CA GLY A 65 0.67 2.39 3.09
C GLY A 65 1.80 3.38 3.35
N ILE A 66 1.59 4.65 3.04
CA ILE A 66 2.59 5.72 3.09
C ILE A 66 2.06 6.87 3.93
N ALA A 67 2.78 7.22 4.99
CA ALA A 67 2.56 8.43 5.78
C ALA A 67 3.80 9.34 5.65
N LYS A 68 3.65 10.47 4.97
CA LYS A 68 4.77 11.36 4.64
C LYS A 68 4.52 12.77 5.17
N ALA A 69 5.39 13.23 6.08
CA ALA A 69 5.36 14.61 6.56
C ALA A 69 6.17 15.53 5.64
N GLN A 70 5.57 16.65 5.22
CA GLN A 70 6.24 17.72 4.49
C GLN A 70 5.57 19.07 4.83
N ASN A 71 6.37 20.09 5.17
CA ASN A 71 5.87 21.44 5.46
C ASN A 71 4.71 21.49 6.49
N SER A 72 4.82 20.71 7.57
CA SER A 72 3.78 20.57 8.61
C SER A 72 2.46 19.93 8.16
N ILE A 73 2.42 19.34 6.96
CA ILE A 73 1.29 18.55 6.46
C ILE A 73 1.73 17.09 6.42
N VAL A 74 0.86 16.17 6.83
CA VAL A 74 1.08 14.73 6.70
C VAL A 74 0.16 14.20 5.61
N GLU A 75 0.76 13.67 4.55
CA GLU A 75 0.07 12.94 3.49
C GLU A 75 -0.14 11.49 3.93
N LEU A 76 -1.37 10.98 3.80
CA LEU A 76 -1.73 9.60 4.07
C LEU A 76 -2.30 8.97 2.80
N ARG A 77 -1.68 7.87 2.33
CA ARG A 77 -2.16 7.15 1.16
C ARG A 77 -1.84 5.66 1.21
N VAL A 78 -2.74 4.86 0.64
CA VAL A 78 -2.58 3.44 0.36
C VAL A 78 -2.84 3.24 -1.12
N HIS A 79 -1.85 2.79 -1.89
CA HIS A 79 -2.05 2.50 -3.31
C HIS A 79 -0.97 1.57 -3.88
N PRO A 80 -1.23 0.91 -5.03
CA PRO A 80 -0.20 0.20 -5.78
C PRO A 80 0.93 1.16 -6.16
N THR A 81 2.16 0.74 -5.89
CA THR A 81 3.37 1.55 -6.11
C THR A 81 4.41 0.73 -6.85
N MET A 82 4.99 1.29 -7.91
CA MET A 82 6.18 0.74 -8.55
C MET A 82 7.41 1.00 -7.67
N ILE A 83 8.10 -0.06 -7.28
CA ILE A 83 9.31 -0.01 -6.46
C ILE A 83 10.44 -0.66 -7.24
N SER A 84 11.57 0.02 -7.35
CA SER A 84 12.75 -0.58 -7.99
C SER A 84 13.18 -1.82 -7.22
N LYS A 85 13.56 -2.89 -7.93
CA LYS A 85 13.93 -4.18 -7.32
C LYS A 85 15.19 -4.10 -6.45
N ASP A 86 15.98 -3.04 -6.58
CA ASP A 86 17.16 -2.78 -5.74
C ASP A 86 16.78 -2.45 -4.28
N LYS A 87 15.56 -1.94 -4.03
CA LYS A 87 15.10 -1.54 -2.70
C LYS A 87 14.76 -2.75 -1.84
N MET A 88 15.06 -2.66 -0.54
CA MET A 88 14.79 -3.74 0.41
C MET A 88 13.31 -4.11 0.48
N ILE A 89 12.41 -3.11 0.50
CA ILE A 89 10.96 -3.36 0.57
C ILE A 89 10.41 -4.04 -0.69
N ALA A 90 11.09 -3.93 -1.84
CA ALA A 90 10.70 -4.65 -3.06
C ALA A 90 10.88 -6.18 -2.92
N LYS A 91 11.73 -6.63 -1.99
CA LYS A 91 12.07 -8.04 -1.75
C LYS A 91 11.17 -8.74 -0.75
N VAL A 92 10.18 -8.03 -0.18
CA VAL A 92 9.19 -8.61 0.74
C VAL A 92 8.11 -9.30 -0.10
N ASP A 93 8.06 -10.63 -0.03
CA ASP A 93 7.19 -11.48 -0.85
C ASP A 93 6.35 -12.44 0.01
N GLY A 94 5.27 -12.95 -0.59
CA GLY A 94 4.32 -13.81 0.11
C GLY A 94 3.47 -13.03 1.10
N VAL A 95 3.27 -13.59 2.30
CA VAL A 95 2.42 -13.04 3.37
C VAL A 95 3.23 -12.43 4.52
N MET A 96 4.47 -12.03 4.26
CA MET A 96 5.38 -11.41 5.22
C MET A 96 5.32 -9.89 5.18
#